data_AF-C0Q106-F1
#
_entry.id   AF-C0Q106-F1
#
_cell.length_a   1.000
_cell.length_b   1.000
_cell.length_c   1.000
_cell.angle_alpha   90.00
_cell.angle_beta   90.00
_cell.angle_gamma   90.00
#
_symmetry.space_group_name_H-M   'P 1'
#
loop_
_entity.id
_entity.type
_entity.pdbx_description
1 polymer ?
#
loop_
_entity_poly.entity_id
_entity_poly.type
_entity_poly.pdbx_seq_one_letter_code
_entity_poly.pdbx_strand_id
1 'polypeptide(L)'
;MKKKAGKYSGESTHSIYYLSDDERSKLETKSINGDAEAAFRLYKYYSFSNYDADEQMRYLAIAASHNNIMAEYAYGIFLSCKNGPYSKYYDLNKAIYWMELAAAHGHTEAKTELLRLEELK
;
A
#
# COMPACT_ATOMS: atom_id res chain seq x y z
N MET A 1 35.74 -20.21 21.55
CA MET A 1 34.47 -20.24 20.79
C MET A 1 34.21 -18.86 20.20
N LYS A 2 34.33 -18.69 18.89
CA LYS A 2 34.13 -17.39 18.21
C LYS A 2 32.63 -17.18 17.95
N LYS A 3 32.03 -16.17 18.56
CA LYS A 3 30.67 -15.71 18.23
C LYS A 3 30.70 -15.20 16.78
N LYS A 4 29.95 -15.84 15.87
CA LYS A 4 29.66 -15.26 14.55
C LYS A 4 28.69 -14.11 14.77
N ALA A 5 29.19 -12.87 14.67
CA ALA A 5 28.35 -11.71 14.54
C ALA A 5 27.58 -11.82 13.21
N GLY A 6 26.25 -11.89 13.28
CA GLY A 6 25.40 -11.74 12.10
C GLY A 6 25.67 -10.38 11.48
N LYS A 7 26.04 -10.36 10.19
CA LYS A 7 26.15 -9.13 9.40
C LYS A 7 24.75 -8.56 9.24
N TYR A 8 24.39 -7.56 10.04
CA TYR A 8 23.34 -6.62 9.66
C TYR A 8 23.95 -5.72 8.57
N SER A 9 23.66 -6.01 7.30
CA SER A 9 23.84 -5.01 6.25
C SER A 9 22.76 -3.96 6.47
N GLY A 10 23.15 -2.80 6.99
CA GLY A 10 22.26 -1.66 7.24
C GLY A 10 21.80 -1.00 5.95
N GLU A 11 21.03 -1.71 5.15
CA GLU A 11 20.31 -1.11 4.01
C GLU A 11 19.22 -0.21 4.57
N SER A 12 19.17 1.03 4.08
CA SER A 12 18.11 1.97 4.47
C SER A 12 16.79 1.53 3.84
N THR A 13 15.65 1.84 4.47
CA THR A 13 14.33 1.57 3.88
C THR A 13 14.21 2.14 2.46
N HIS A 14 14.87 3.28 2.21
CA HIS A 14 14.99 3.87 0.88
C HIS A 14 15.66 2.93 -0.12
N SER A 15 16.80 2.31 0.21
CA SER A 15 17.51 1.41 -0.72
C SER A 15 16.76 0.11 -0.98
N ILE A 16 15.99 -0.38 -0.01
CA ILE A 16 15.22 -1.64 -0.14
C ILE A 16 14.12 -1.52 -1.21
N TYR A 17 13.44 -0.37 -1.26
CA TYR A 17 12.32 -0.15 -2.17
C TYR A 17 12.67 0.67 -3.40
N TYR A 18 13.93 1.09 -3.54
CA TYR A 18 14.37 1.87 -4.67
C TYR A 18 14.19 1.10 -5.99
N LEU A 19 13.76 1.82 -7.03
CA LEU A 19 13.63 1.33 -8.39
C LEU A 19 14.40 2.27 -9.31
N SER A 20 15.21 1.70 -10.21
CA SER A 20 15.70 2.43 -11.38
C SER A 20 14.55 2.77 -12.34
N ASP A 21 14.76 3.73 -13.24
CA ASP A 21 13.75 4.11 -14.24
C ASP A 21 13.32 2.92 -15.12
N ASP A 22 14.26 2.06 -15.48
CA ASP A 22 14.01 0.84 -16.29
C ASP A 22 13.16 -0.19 -15.52
N GLU A 23 13.45 -0.40 -14.24
CA GLU A 23 12.65 -1.30 -13.40
C GLU A 23 11.25 -0.74 -13.16
N ARG A 24 11.15 0.57 -12.89
CA ARG A 24 9.88 1.27 -12.74
C ARG A 24 9.04 1.07 -13.99
N SER A 25 9.53 1.47 -15.17
CA SER A 25 8.82 1.34 -16.46
C SER A 25 8.30 -0.08 -16.73
N LYS A 26 9.10 -1.11 -16.43
CA LYS A 26 8.69 -2.52 -16.55
C LYS A 26 7.54 -2.87 -15.60
N LEU A 27 7.60 -2.42 -14.36
CA LEU A 27 6.53 -2.63 -13.38
C LEU A 27 5.27 -1.84 -13.76
N GLU A 28 5.41 -0.63 -14.29
CA GLU A 28 4.27 0.18 -14.72
C GLU A 28 3.48 -0.54 -15.81
N THR A 29 4.19 -1.08 -16.81
CA THR A 29 3.60 -1.89 -17.87
C THR A 29 2.88 -3.12 -17.32
N LYS A 30 3.45 -3.81 -16.32
CA LYS A 30 2.80 -4.98 -15.70
C LYS A 30 1.57 -4.59 -14.88
N SER A 31 1.69 -3.52 -14.11
CA SER A 31 0.65 -2.96 -13.26
C SER A 31 -0.60 -2.59 -14.07
N ILE A 32 -0.44 -1.86 -15.19
CA ILE A 32 -1.58 -1.51 -16.06
C ILE A 32 -2.22 -2.72 -16.76
N ASN A 33 -1.47 -3.82 -16.89
CA ASN A 33 -1.97 -5.09 -17.42
C ASN A 33 -2.53 -6.01 -16.33
N GLY A 34 -2.67 -5.51 -15.10
CA GLY A 34 -3.36 -6.17 -14.00
C GLY A 34 -2.49 -7.02 -13.06
N ASP A 35 -1.17 -6.85 -13.11
CA ASP A 35 -0.27 -7.46 -12.13
C ASP A 35 -0.33 -6.68 -10.80
N ALA A 36 -1.06 -7.24 -9.83
CA ALA A 36 -1.27 -6.64 -8.52
C ALA A 36 0.05 -6.50 -7.72
N GLU A 37 0.99 -7.41 -7.89
CA GLU A 37 2.28 -7.35 -7.17
C GLU A 37 3.19 -6.29 -7.79
N ALA A 38 3.15 -6.12 -9.11
CA ALA A 38 3.85 -5.02 -9.77
C ALA A 38 3.33 -3.65 -9.29
N ALA A 39 2.01 -3.50 -9.22
CA ALA A 39 1.37 -2.31 -8.65
C ALA A 39 1.78 -2.12 -7.18
N PHE A 40 1.77 -3.18 -6.37
CA PHE A 40 2.15 -3.10 -4.96
C PHE A 40 3.65 -2.76 -4.76
N ARG A 41 4.53 -3.23 -5.65
CA ARG A 41 5.96 -2.84 -5.65
C ARG A 41 6.14 -1.36 -5.97
N LEU A 42 5.39 -0.83 -6.93
CA LEU A 42 5.38 0.62 -7.24
C LEU A 42 4.85 1.43 -6.06
N TYR A 43 3.76 1.00 -5.42
CA TYR A 43 3.27 1.61 -4.19
C TYR A 43 4.37 1.74 -3.11
N LYS A 44 5.15 0.67 -2.86
CA LYS A 44 6.24 0.71 -1.88
C LYS A 44 7.37 1.66 -2.28
N TYR A 45 7.74 1.68 -3.56
CA TYR A 45 8.73 2.64 -4.08
C TYR A 45 8.30 4.08 -3.83
N TYR A 46 7.06 4.43 -4.19
CA TYR A 46 6.54 5.79 -3.99
C TYR A 46 6.32 6.14 -2.51
N SER A 47 6.07 5.14 -1.65
CA SER A 47 5.93 5.35 -0.21
C SER A 47 7.26 5.56 0.52
N PHE A 48 8.30 4.81 0.14
CA PHE A 48 9.50 4.66 0.97
C PHE A 48 10.80 5.15 0.31
N SER A 49 10.81 5.37 -0.99
CA SER A 49 12.01 5.79 -1.73
C SER A 49 11.81 7.13 -2.43
N ASN A 50 10.69 7.34 -3.11
CA ASN A 50 10.43 8.55 -3.89
C ASN A 50 9.56 9.58 -3.15
N TYR A 51 8.68 9.13 -2.24
CA TYR A 51 7.79 9.97 -1.43
C TYR A 51 6.78 10.80 -2.23
N ASP A 52 6.20 10.21 -3.28
CA ASP A 52 5.11 10.81 -4.05
C ASP A 52 3.77 10.20 -3.62
N ALA A 53 2.97 11.01 -2.91
CA ALA A 53 1.69 10.57 -2.36
C ALA A 53 0.64 10.26 -3.45
N ASP A 54 0.74 10.88 -4.62
CA ASP A 54 -0.26 10.74 -5.68
C ASP A 54 -0.02 9.45 -6.45
N GLU A 55 1.25 9.19 -6.76
CA GLU A 55 1.68 7.93 -7.34
C GLU A 55 1.49 6.75 -6.36
N GLN A 56 1.79 6.97 -5.08
CA GLN A 56 1.48 6.00 -4.04
C GLN A 56 0.00 5.61 -4.04
N MET A 57 -0.91 6.60 -4.01
CA MET A 57 -2.34 6.34 -3.99
C MET A 57 -2.84 5.70 -5.29
N ARG A 58 -2.28 6.09 -6.44
CA ARG A 58 -2.60 5.49 -7.74
C ARG A 58 -2.29 4.00 -7.75
N TYR A 59 -1.05 3.63 -7.44
CA TYR A 59 -0.63 2.23 -7.52
C TYR A 59 -1.20 1.37 -6.40
N LEU A 60 -1.47 1.97 -5.24
CA LEU A 60 -2.18 1.28 -4.18
C LEU A 60 -3.62 0.93 -4.58
N ALA A 61 -4.32 1.86 -5.24
CA ALA A 61 -5.67 1.61 -5.77
C ALA A 61 -5.68 0.51 -6.84
N ILE A 62 -4.71 0.50 -7.75
CA ILE A 62 -4.57 -0.56 -8.76
C ILE A 62 -4.29 -1.91 -8.09
N ALA A 63 -3.36 -1.98 -7.13
CA ALA A 63 -3.09 -3.23 -6.42
C ALA A 63 -4.35 -3.75 -5.69
N ALA A 64 -5.09 -2.86 -5.04
CA ALA A 64 -6.34 -3.20 -4.36
C ALA A 64 -7.41 -3.72 -5.35
N SER A 65 -7.59 -3.09 -6.51
CA SER A 65 -8.56 -3.55 -7.52
C SER A 65 -8.21 -4.88 -8.17
N HIS A 66 -6.98 -5.36 -7.98
CA HIS A 66 -6.51 -6.67 -8.43
C HIS A 66 -6.33 -7.66 -7.27
N ASN A 67 -7.15 -7.54 -6.21
CA ASN A 67 -7.27 -8.46 -5.07
C ASN A 67 -5.99 -8.59 -4.22
N ASN A 68 -5.12 -7.58 -4.20
CA ASN A 68 -4.03 -7.56 -3.22
C ASN A 68 -4.60 -7.17 -1.85
N ILE A 69 -4.76 -8.16 -0.97
CA ILE A 69 -5.38 -8.03 0.36
C ILE A 69 -4.71 -6.93 1.21
N MET A 70 -3.38 -6.82 1.14
CA MET A 70 -2.65 -5.78 1.87
C MET A 70 -2.92 -4.40 1.29
N ALA A 71 -3.08 -4.30 -0.04
CA ALA A 71 -3.41 -3.06 -0.71
C ALA A 71 -4.86 -2.63 -0.44
N GLU A 72 -5.82 -3.55 -0.40
CA GLU A 72 -7.21 -3.27 -0.03
C GLU A 72 -7.27 -2.62 1.36
N TYR A 73 -6.63 -3.25 2.35
CA TYR A 73 -6.56 -2.71 3.71
C TYR A 73 -5.86 -1.35 3.74
N ALA A 74 -4.66 -1.23 3.17
CA ALA A 74 -3.91 0.02 3.20
C ALA A 74 -4.65 1.16 2.47
N TYR A 75 -5.31 0.87 1.34
CA TYR A 75 -6.09 1.87 0.62
C TYR A 75 -7.27 2.37 1.44
N GLY A 76 -7.99 1.47 2.13
CA GLY A 76 -9.04 1.85 3.07
C GLY A 76 -8.54 2.76 4.20
N ILE A 77 -7.35 2.49 4.75
CA ILE A 77 -6.72 3.37 5.76
C ILE A 77 -6.46 4.78 5.19
N PHE A 78 -5.86 4.89 4.00
CA PHE A 78 -5.58 6.20 3.43
C PHE A 78 -6.85 6.97 3.08
N LEU A 79 -7.89 6.28 2.58
CA LEU A 79 -9.19 6.89 2.28
C LEU A 79 -9.95 7.33 3.54
N SER A 80 -9.64 6.80 4.73
CA SER A 80 -10.28 7.22 5.99
C SER A 80 -9.61 8.43 6.65
N CYS A 81 -8.47 8.89 6.11
CA CYS A 81 -7.69 9.99 6.68
C CYS A 81 -8.28 11.36 6.33
N LYS A 82 -8.99 11.99 7.28
CA LYS A 82 -9.55 13.36 7.13
C LYS A 82 -8.51 14.48 7.16
N ASN A 83 -7.33 14.21 7.72
CA ASN A 83 -6.31 15.22 8.00
C ASN A 83 -4.95 14.82 7.40
N GLY A 84 -4.09 15.81 7.16
CA GLY A 84 -2.73 15.59 6.66
C GLY A 84 -2.64 15.44 5.13
N PRO A 85 -1.53 14.92 4.60
CA PRO A 85 -1.24 14.93 3.16
C PRO A 85 -2.21 14.09 2.31
N TYR A 86 -2.91 13.14 2.92
CA TYR A 86 -3.89 12.27 2.24
C TYR A 86 -5.33 12.77 2.35
N SER A 87 -5.60 13.89 3.02
CA SER A 87 -6.96 14.41 3.21
C SER A 87 -7.72 14.66 1.92
N LYS A 88 -7.00 14.99 0.84
CA LYS A 88 -7.59 15.16 -0.50
C LYS A 88 -8.18 13.88 -1.09
N TYR A 89 -7.79 12.72 -0.57
CA TYR A 89 -8.32 11.40 -0.97
C TYR A 89 -9.42 10.89 -0.04
N TYR A 90 -9.77 11.66 0.99
CA TYR A 90 -10.73 11.22 2.00
C TYR A 90 -12.08 10.86 1.36
N ASP A 91 -12.52 9.62 1.59
CA ASP A 91 -13.83 9.12 1.21
C ASP A 91 -14.18 7.97 2.16
N LEU A 92 -15.02 8.25 3.16
CA LEU A 92 -15.38 7.26 4.18
C LEU A 92 -16.14 6.07 3.61
N ASN A 93 -17.05 6.29 2.67
CA ASN A 93 -17.84 5.20 2.10
C ASN A 93 -16.94 4.27 1.29
N LYS A 94 -16.00 4.85 0.54
CA LYS A 94 -15.00 4.06 -0.20
C LYS A 94 -14.02 3.36 0.75
N ALA A 95 -13.62 4.00 1.85
CA ALA A 95 -12.78 3.38 2.87
C ALA A 95 -13.45 2.14 3.49
N ILE A 96 -14.73 2.25 3.86
CA ILE A 96 -15.55 1.14 4.37
C ILE A 96 -15.61 0.00 3.34
N TYR A 97 -15.91 0.30 2.07
CA TYR A 97 -15.94 -0.71 1.00
C TYR A 97 -14.64 -1.51 0.89
N TRP A 98 -13.48 -0.84 0.91
CA TRP A 98 -12.19 -1.54 0.83
C TRP A 98 -11.87 -2.32 2.11
N MET A 99 -12.32 -1.87 3.28
CA MET A 99 -12.19 -2.61 4.53
C MET A 99 -13.05 -3.88 4.54
N GLU A 100 -14.27 -3.82 4.01
CA GLU A 100 -15.14 -4.99 3.83
C GLU A 100 -14.48 -6.04 2.93
N LEU A 101 -13.92 -5.61 1.79
CA LEU A 101 -13.19 -6.50 0.88
C LEU A 101 -11.96 -7.13 1.54
N ALA A 102 -11.12 -6.32 2.18
CA ALA A 102 -9.94 -6.82 2.89
C ALA A 102 -10.31 -7.85 3.96
N ALA A 103 -11.37 -7.58 4.75
CA ALA A 103 -11.88 -8.50 5.75
C ALA A 103 -12.43 -9.80 5.13
N ALA A 104 -13.16 -9.70 4.01
CA ALA A 104 -13.69 -10.85 3.28
C ALA A 104 -12.58 -11.73 2.68
N HIS A 105 -11.49 -11.11 2.21
CA HIS A 105 -10.32 -11.82 1.69
C HIS A 105 -9.35 -12.30 2.78
N GLY A 106 -9.64 -12.06 4.07
CA GLY A 106 -8.93 -12.66 5.18
C GLY A 106 -7.93 -11.74 5.90
N HIS A 107 -7.93 -10.44 5.62
CA HIS A 107 -7.17 -9.48 6.45
C HIS A 107 -7.80 -9.39 7.84
N THR A 108 -7.05 -9.83 8.85
CA THR A 108 -7.57 -9.97 10.22
C THR A 108 -7.94 -8.65 10.87
N GLU A 109 -7.12 -7.62 10.67
CA GLU A 109 -7.27 -6.29 11.28
C GLU A 109 -8.35 -5.44 10.58
N ALA A 110 -8.73 -5.80 9.35
CA ALA A 110 -9.71 -5.04 8.58
C ALA A 110 -11.08 -5.05 9.23
N LYS A 111 -11.44 -6.13 9.94
CA LYS A 111 -12.71 -6.22 10.68
C LYS A 111 -12.81 -5.20 11.81
N THR A 112 -11.72 -5.03 12.56
CA THR A 112 -11.68 -4.06 13.67
C THR A 112 -11.76 -2.64 13.13
N GLU A 113 -11.04 -2.36 12.04
CA GLU A 113 -11.07 -1.03 11.43
C GLU A 113 -12.42 -0.74 10.75
N LEU A 114 -13.06 -1.74 10.12
CA LEU A 114 -14.39 -1.61 9.55
C LEU A 114 -15.41 -1.11 10.59
N LEU A 115 -15.48 -1.77 11.75
CA LEU A 115 -16.37 -1.36 12.84
C LEU A 115 -16.12 0.08 13.27
N ARG A 116 -14.85 0.47 13.42
CA ARG A 116 -14.46 1.83 13.74
C ARG A 116 -14.93 2.83 12.67
N LEU A 117 -14.80 2.50 11.40
CA LEU A 117 -15.22 3.39 10.30
C LEU A 117 -16.74 3.53 10.20
N GLU A 118 -17.48 2.46 10.47
CA GLU A 118 -18.96 2.48 10.50
C GLU A 118 -19.50 3.40 11.61
N GLU A 119 -18.84 3.46 12.76
CA GLU A 119 -19.18 4.38 13.87
C GLU A 119 -18.97 5.87 13.51
N LEU A 120 -18.16 6.18 12.49
CA LEU A 120 -17.86 7.54 12.06
C LEU A 120 -18.84 8.10 11.02
N LYS A 121 -19.80 7.28 10.57
CA LYS A 121 -20.80 7.62 9.56
C LYS A 121 -21.93 8.47 10.15
#